data_AF-A0A672YGF1-F1
#
_entry.id   AF-A0A672YGF1-F1
#
_cell.length_a   1.000
_cell.length_b   1.000
_cell.length_c   1.000
_cell.angle_alpha   90.00
_cell.angle_beta   90.00
_cell.angle_gamma   90.00
#
_symmetry.space_group_name_H-M   'P 1'
#
loop_
_entity.id
_entity.type
_entity.pdbx_description
1 polymer ?
#
loop_
_entity_poly.entity_id
_entity_poly.type
_entity_poly.pdbx_seq_one_letter_code
_entity_poly.pdbx_strand_id
1 'polypeptide(L)'
;MLQLFHNSEFELLFQLQRDTHFLCTDQRMDTELVDRLVLQLNRTYPQILCDKEAHRFRNLRVPTKVRLADLLKDLYRKGEEACHEFYRGLHIHAEEVYSSLPSRVRHKGPIFFLSCFSFVAGIAMLYYCGETLRSTSPFLQCSAARLSKGAKDILLAYTEAGKHKK
;
A
#
# COMPACT_ATOMS: atom_id res chain seq x y z
N MET A 1 2.03 20.05 -9.47
CA MET A 1 2.86 19.73 -8.29
C MET A 1 2.23 20.25 -6.99
N LEU A 2 1.84 21.53 -6.92
CA LEU A 2 1.13 22.10 -5.75
C LEU A 2 -0.23 21.43 -5.42
N GLN A 3 -0.99 20.97 -6.43
CA GLN A 3 -2.24 20.24 -6.19
C GLN A 3 -2.05 18.83 -5.62
N LEU A 4 -0.90 18.17 -5.84
CA LEU A 4 -0.66 16.85 -5.26
C LEU A 4 -0.32 16.97 -3.78
N PHE A 5 0.51 17.98 -3.42
CA PHE A 5 0.82 18.28 -2.02
C PHE A 5 -0.45 18.60 -1.23
N HIS A 6 -1.25 19.57 -1.69
CA HIS A 6 -2.48 19.99 -0.99
C HIS A 6 -3.55 18.87 -0.88
N ASN A 7 -3.56 17.89 -1.80
CA ASN A 7 -4.42 16.72 -1.65
C ASN A 7 -3.93 15.77 -0.54
N SER A 8 -2.61 15.54 -0.44
CA SER A 8 -2.02 14.78 0.68
C SER A 8 -2.19 15.48 2.04
N GLU A 9 -2.15 16.82 2.09
CA GLU A 9 -2.30 17.57 3.35
C GLU A 9 -3.71 17.41 3.95
N PHE A 10 -4.74 17.42 3.10
CA PHE A 10 -6.12 17.17 3.52
C PHE A 10 -6.34 15.71 3.92
N GLU A 11 -5.67 14.77 3.26
CA GLU A 11 -5.87 13.34 3.48
C GLU A 11 -5.37 12.90 4.87
N LEU A 12 -4.24 13.45 5.35
CA LEU A 12 -3.68 13.19 6.67
C LEU A 12 -4.61 13.61 7.82
N LEU A 13 -5.27 14.76 7.69
CA LEU A 13 -6.26 15.26 8.67
C LEU A 13 -7.50 14.36 8.74
N PHE A 14 -8.06 13.98 7.59
CA PHE A 14 -9.18 13.03 7.53
C PHE A 14 -8.80 11.65 8.06
N GLN A 15 -7.55 11.23 7.83
CA GLN A 15 -7.01 9.97 8.30
C GLN A 15 -6.91 9.94 9.83
N LEU A 16 -6.39 11.01 10.46
CA LEU A 16 -6.35 11.13 11.91
C LEU A 16 -7.74 11.08 12.52
N GLN A 17 -8.72 11.77 11.93
CA GLN A 17 -10.10 11.74 12.42
C GLN A 17 -10.69 10.32 12.38
N ARG A 18 -10.39 9.56 11.32
CA ARG A 18 -10.84 8.17 11.18
C ARG A 18 -10.15 7.23 12.16
N ASP A 19 -8.85 7.43 12.36
CA ASP A 19 -8.01 6.59 13.21
C ASP A 19 -8.19 6.93 14.72
N THR A 20 -8.75 8.10 15.04
CA THR A 20 -9.00 8.54 16.44
C THR A 20 -9.81 7.51 17.23
N HIS A 21 -10.89 6.97 16.65
CA HIS A 21 -11.70 5.97 17.34
C HIS A 21 -10.92 4.69 17.65
N PHE A 22 -10.07 4.26 16.71
CA PHE A 22 -9.21 3.10 16.90
C PHE A 22 -8.17 3.35 18.00
N LEU A 23 -7.46 4.48 17.93
CA LEU A 23 -6.44 4.88 18.91
C LEU A 23 -7.02 5.00 20.33
N CYS A 24 -8.23 5.54 20.49
CA CYS A 24 -8.88 5.65 21.81
C CYS A 24 -9.37 4.30 22.39
N THR A 25 -9.54 3.28 21.55
CA THR A 25 -10.05 1.97 21.94
C THR A 25 -8.91 0.97 22.18
N ASP A 26 -7.77 1.15 21.50
CA ASP A 26 -6.62 0.25 21.57
C ASP A 26 -6.00 0.23 22.97
N GLN A 27 -5.86 -0.97 23.54
CA GLN A 27 -5.28 -1.15 24.88
C GLN A 27 -3.79 -0.81 24.93
N ARG A 28 -3.09 -0.85 23.79
CA ARG A 28 -1.66 -0.50 23.68
C ARG A 28 -1.41 1.00 23.78
N MET A 29 -2.45 1.82 23.63
CA MET A 29 -2.40 3.25 23.92
C MET A 29 -2.52 3.49 25.44
N ASP A 30 -1.49 3.09 26.16
CA ASP A 30 -1.39 3.28 27.60
C ASP A 30 -0.96 4.71 27.97
N THR A 31 -1.04 5.03 29.27
CA THR A 31 -0.73 6.38 29.77
C THR A 31 0.72 6.78 29.52
N GLU A 32 1.64 5.81 29.57
CA GLU A 32 3.07 6.06 29.41
C GLU A 32 3.42 6.40 27.95
N LEU A 33 2.84 5.67 27.00
CA LEU A 33 2.98 5.93 25.58
C LEU A 33 2.40 7.31 25.23
N VAL A 34 1.21 7.64 25.72
CA VAL A 34 0.60 8.96 25.49
C VAL A 34 1.49 10.07 26.05
N ASP A 35 2.05 9.90 27.25
CA ASP A 35 2.98 10.87 27.83
C ASP A 35 4.26 11.03 27.00
N ARG A 36 4.82 9.93 26.47
CA ARG A 36 5.98 9.97 25.56
C ARG A 36 5.67 10.71 24.27
N LEU A 37 4.50 10.47 23.67
CA LEU A 37 4.05 11.17 22.47
C LEU A 37 3.88 12.68 22.73
N VAL A 38 3.25 13.05 23.84
CA VAL A 38 3.10 14.47 24.23
C VAL A 38 4.46 15.14 24.43
N LEU A 39 5.42 14.45 25.05
CA LEU A 39 6.78 14.96 25.22
C LEU A 39 7.52 15.12 23.89
N GLN A 40 7.37 14.18 22.97
CA GLN A 40 7.96 14.29 21.64
C GLN A 40 7.40 15.51 20.89
N LEU A 41 6.08 15.69 20.90
CA LEU A 41 5.42 16.84 20.27
C LEU A 41 5.79 18.19 20.90
N ASN A 42 6.17 18.20 22.18
CA ASN A 42 6.66 19.40 22.86
C ASN A 42 8.12 19.72 22.50
N ARG A 43 8.97 18.70 22.31
CA ARG A 43 10.41 18.88 22.09
C ARG A 43 10.83 18.95 20.62
N THR A 44 9.94 18.57 19.69
CA THR A 44 10.23 18.61 18.26
C THR A 44 10.20 20.04 17.74
N TYR A 45 11.07 20.37 16.79
CA TYR A 45 11.05 21.65 16.08
C TYR A 45 10.43 21.49 14.69
N PRO A 46 9.43 22.30 14.30
CA PRO A 46 8.79 23.35 15.10
C PRO A 46 7.92 22.79 16.24
N GLN A 47 7.86 23.53 17.35
CA GLN A 47 7.15 23.09 18.56
C GLN A 47 5.64 22.99 18.29
N ILE A 48 5.12 21.76 18.28
CA ILE A 48 3.70 21.48 17.98
C ILE A 48 2.83 21.77 19.21
N LEU A 49 3.24 21.26 20.38
CA LEU A 49 2.58 21.54 21.66
C LEU A 49 3.47 22.47 22.48
N CYS A 50 2.91 23.56 22.99
CA CYS A 50 3.64 24.38 23.96
C CYS A 50 3.72 23.67 25.32
N ASP A 51 4.66 24.07 26.18
CA ASP A 51 4.83 23.48 27.52
C ASP A 51 3.55 23.47 28.35
N LYS A 52 2.70 24.51 28.19
CA LYS A 52 1.41 24.61 28.88
C LYS A 52 0.42 23.54 28.41
N GLU A 53 0.32 23.32 27.11
CA GLU A 53 -0.53 22.27 26.51
C GLU A 53 -0.01 20.89 26.89
N ALA A 54 1.29 20.66 26.78
CA ALA A 54 1.93 19.40 27.13
C ALA A 54 1.71 19.05 28.61
N HIS A 55 1.79 20.03 29.51
CA HIS A 55 1.52 19.80 30.93
C HIS A 55 0.04 19.46 31.19
N ARG A 56 -0.90 20.13 30.50
CA ARG A 56 -2.34 19.80 30.57
C ARG A 56 -2.62 18.39 30.10
N PHE A 57 -2.05 17.97 28.97
CA PHE A 57 -2.24 16.64 28.41
C PHE A 57 -1.56 15.52 29.18
N ARG A 58 -0.72 15.83 30.17
CA ARG A 58 -0.06 14.87 31.07
C ARG A 58 -0.74 14.73 32.43
N ASN A 59 -1.85 15.44 32.66
CA ASN A 59 -2.56 15.41 33.94
C ASN A 59 -3.20 14.05 34.21
N LEU A 60 -2.64 13.27 35.14
CA LEU A 60 -3.12 11.92 35.51
C LEU A 60 -4.50 11.90 36.19
N ARG A 61 -5.06 13.06 36.56
CA ARG A 61 -6.44 13.14 37.10
C ARG A 61 -7.50 12.86 36.04
N VAL A 62 -7.16 13.02 34.76
CA VAL A 62 -8.06 12.77 33.63
C VAL A 62 -7.74 11.40 33.03
N PRO A 63 -8.74 10.55 32.72
CA PRO A 63 -8.51 9.25 32.08
C PRO A 63 -7.75 9.39 30.75
N THR A 64 -6.83 8.47 30.47
CA THR A 64 -5.95 8.48 29.30
C THR A 64 -6.71 8.57 27.98
N LYS A 65 -7.84 7.86 27.87
CA LYS A 65 -8.68 7.89 26.66
C LYS A 65 -9.22 9.28 26.35
N VAL A 66 -9.65 10.01 27.38
CA VAL A 66 -10.18 11.37 27.24
C VAL A 66 -9.05 12.33 26.87
N ARG A 67 -7.91 12.21 27.55
CA ARG A 67 -6.71 13.02 27.24
C ARG A 67 -6.24 12.82 25.81
N LEU A 68 -6.21 11.58 25.33
CA LEU A 68 -5.81 11.23 23.98
C LEU A 68 -6.82 11.79 22.96
N ALA A 69 -8.12 11.65 23.20
CA ALA A 69 -9.14 12.21 22.32
C ALA A 69 -9.03 13.74 22.21
N ASP A 70 -8.83 14.43 23.34
CA ASP A 70 -8.64 15.88 23.36
C ASP A 70 -7.34 16.29 22.67
N LEU A 71 -6.25 15.54 22.88
CA LEU A 71 -4.97 15.76 22.20
C LEU A 71 -5.13 15.65 20.68
N LEU A 72 -5.74 14.57 20.19
CA LEU A 72 -5.96 14.35 18.75
C LEU A 72 -6.83 15.45 18.14
N LYS A 73 -7.85 15.91 18.87
CA LYS A 73 -8.69 17.03 18.44
C LYS A 73 -7.91 18.35 18.37
N ASP A 74 -7.05 18.63 19.35
CA ASP A 74 -6.22 19.83 19.35
C ASP A 74 -5.16 19.77 18.25
N LEU A 75 -4.59 18.61 17.96
CA LEU A 75 -3.67 18.40 16.82
C LEU A 75 -4.37 18.62 15.48
N TYR A 76 -5.59 18.09 15.32
CA TYR A 76 -6.40 18.35 14.11
C TYR A 76 -6.64 19.85 13.89
N ARG A 77 -6.92 20.60 14.96
CA ARG A 77 -7.09 22.07 14.88
C ARG A 77 -5.81 22.82 14.56
N LYS A 78 -4.64 22.29 14.95
CA LYS A 78 -3.33 22.88 14.66
C LYS A 78 -2.91 22.68 13.20
N GLY A 79 -3.42 21.63 12.55
CA GLY A 79 -3.21 21.37 11.13
C GLY A 79 -2.40 20.10 10.88
N GLU A 80 -2.01 19.90 9.62
CA GLU A 80 -1.38 18.67 9.17
C GLU A 80 0.00 18.43 9.79
N GLU A 81 0.87 19.44 9.87
CA GLU A 81 2.21 19.32 10.46
C GLU A 81 2.17 18.70 11.86
N ALA A 82 1.17 19.10 12.66
CA ALA A 82 0.92 18.54 13.99
C ALA A 82 0.50 17.06 13.94
N CYS A 83 -0.32 16.70 12.96
CA CYS A 83 -0.76 15.33 12.72
C CYS A 83 0.39 14.45 12.21
N HIS A 84 1.21 14.96 11.31
CA HIS A 84 2.38 14.29 10.76
C HIS A 84 3.39 13.95 11.85
N GLU A 85 3.73 14.92 12.71
CA GLU A 85 4.64 14.67 13.83
C GLU A 85 4.06 13.70 14.86
N PHE A 86 2.74 13.70 15.05
CA PHE A 86 2.10 12.69 15.88
C PHE A 86 2.27 11.28 15.29
N TYR A 87 2.02 11.10 13.99
CA TYR A 87 2.24 9.81 13.33
C TYR A 87 3.71 9.39 13.33
N ARG A 88 4.63 10.35 13.20
CA ARG A 88 6.07 10.12 13.32
C ARG A 88 6.42 9.62 14.72
N GLY A 89 5.89 10.24 15.77
CA GLY A 89 6.08 9.78 17.14
C GLY A 89 5.44 8.42 17.42
N LEU A 90 4.25 8.18 16.87
CA LEU A 90 3.57 6.90 16.99
C LEU A 90 4.38 5.79 16.32
N HIS A 91 5.00 6.05 15.17
CA HIS A 91 5.88 5.09 14.50
C HIS A 91 7.12 4.76 15.34
N ILE A 92 7.73 5.76 15.98
CA ILE A 92 8.94 5.59 16.81
C ILE A 92 8.64 4.85 18.12
N HIS A 93 7.53 5.20 18.79
CA HIS A 93 7.24 4.72 20.13
C HIS A 93 6.27 3.54 20.18
N ALA A 94 5.48 3.31 19.12
CA ALA A 94 4.49 2.25 19.02
C ALA A 94 4.30 1.79 17.57
N GLU A 95 5.35 1.22 16.98
CA GLU A 95 5.34 0.70 15.60
C GLU A 95 4.19 -0.31 15.38
N GLU A 96 3.88 -1.14 16.37
CA GLU A 96 2.81 -2.12 16.30
C GLU A 96 1.42 -1.47 16.20
N VAL A 97 1.18 -0.39 16.93
CA VAL A 97 -0.09 0.37 16.87
C VAL A 97 -0.17 1.07 15.52
N TYR A 98 0.90 1.73 15.12
CA TYR A 98 1.02 2.41 13.84
C TYR A 98 0.73 1.48 12.65
N SER A 99 1.30 0.27 12.66
CA SER A 99 1.12 -0.73 11.59
C SER A 99 -0.30 -1.29 11.52
N SER A 100 -1.02 -1.29 12.64
CA SER A 100 -2.40 -1.77 12.74
C SER A 100 -3.46 -0.72 12.42
N LEU A 101 -3.05 0.53 12.15
CA LEU A 101 -3.99 1.60 11.82
C LEU A 101 -4.83 1.25 10.59
N PRO A 102 -6.16 1.46 10.63
CA PRO A 102 -7.05 1.08 9.53
C PRO A 102 -6.79 1.87 8.25
N SER A 103 -6.11 3.00 8.37
CA SER A 103 -5.60 3.77 7.24
C SER A 103 -4.44 3.09 6.50
N ARG A 104 -3.58 2.33 7.21
CA ARG A 104 -2.42 1.62 6.63
C ARG A 104 -2.76 0.21 6.18
N VAL A 105 -3.68 -0.45 6.87
CA VAL A 105 -4.15 -1.81 6.49
C VAL A 105 -4.77 -1.80 5.09
N ARG A 106 -5.36 -0.67 4.66
CA ARG A 106 -5.94 -0.52 3.32
C ARG A 106 -4.95 -0.61 2.17
N HIS A 107 -3.67 -0.27 2.39
CA HIS A 107 -2.60 -0.39 1.39
C HIS A 107 -1.92 -1.75 1.38
N LYS A 108 -2.07 -2.56 2.44
CA LYS A 108 -1.75 -3.99 2.42
C LYS A 108 -2.88 -4.77 1.76
N GLY A 109 -3.19 -4.42 0.51
CA GLY A 109 -4.11 -5.21 -0.31
C GLY A 109 -3.56 -6.62 -0.55
N PRO A 110 -4.40 -7.55 -1.07
CA PRO A 110 -4.04 -8.95 -1.35
C PRO A 110 -2.99 -9.12 -2.46
N ILE A 111 -2.32 -8.04 -2.89
CA ILE A 111 -1.33 -8.05 -3.97
C ILE A 111 -0.09 -8.88 -3.59
N PHE A 112 0.26 -8.95 -2.30
CA PHE A 112 1.27 -9.91 -1.80
C PHE A 112 0.84 -11.37 -2.00
N PHE A 113 -0.45 -11.68 -1.83
CA PHE A 113 -0.95 -13.03 -2.10
C PHE A 113 -0.96 -13.31 -3.60
N LEU A 114 -1.37 -12.33 -4.42
CA LEU A 114 -1.43 -12.48 -5.88
C LEU A 114 -0.05 -12.72 -6.51
N SER A 115 1.03 -12.14 -5.97
CA SER A 115 2.40 -12.39 -6.46
C SER A 115 2.89 -13.81 -6.13
N CYS A 116 2.61 -14.29 -4.92
CA CYS A 116 2.96 -15.64 -4.51
C CYS A 116 2.22 -16.69 -5.34
N PHE A 117 0.90 -16.51 -5.54
CA PHE A 117 0.10 -17.44 -6.34
C PHE A 117 0.50 -17.44 -7.82
N SER A 118 0.90 -16.31 -8.40
CA SER A 118 1.37 -16.27 -9.79
C SER A 118 2.76 -16.86 -9.98
N PHE A 119 3.67 -16.72 -8.99
CA PHE A 119 4.97 -17.40 -9.01
C PHE A 119 4.82 -18.93 -8.89
N VAL A 120 4.02 -19.40 -7.93
CA VAL A 120 3.76 -20.84 -7.73
C VAL A 120 3.00 -21.44 -8.93
N ALA A 121 1.97 -20.75 -9.45
CA ALA A 121 1.27 -21.19 -10.65
C ALA A 121 2.19 -21.20 -11.89
N GLY A 122 3.11 -20.22 -12.00
CA GLY A 122 4.12 -20.18 -13.05
C GLY A 122 5.10 -21.37 -12.97
N ILE A 123 5.60 -21.69 -11.77
CA ILE A 123 6.45 -22.86 -11.55
C ILE A 123 5.67 -24.16 -11.83
N ALA A 124 4.44 -24.28 -11.36
CA ALA A 124 3.60 -25.45 -11.60
C ALA A 124 3.34 -25.65 -13.10
N MET A 125 3.04 -24.58 -13.84
CA MET A 125 2.89 -24.62 -15.30
C MET A 125 4.18 -25.05 -15.99
N LEU A 126 5.35 -24.58 -15.53
CA LEU A 126 6.65 -25.02 -16.06
C LEU A 126 6.96 -26.48 -15.71
N TYR A 127 6.55 -26.97 -14.54
CA TYR A 127 6.70 -28.37 -14.16
C TYR A 127 5.80 -29.29 -14.99
N TYR A 128 4.51 -28.96 -15.13
CA TYR A 128 3.58 -29.75 -15.94
C TYR A 128 3.87 -29.69 -17.44
N CYS A 129 4.18 -28.50 -17.97
CA CYS A 129 4.59 -28.33 -19.36
C CYS A 129 5.97 -28.95 -19.62
N GLY A 130 6.90 -28.85 -18.66
CA GLY A 130 8.22 -29.45 -18.70
C GLY A 130 8.20 -30.99 -18.68
N GLU A 131 7.27 -31.62 -17.97
CA GLU A 131 7.05 -33.06 -18.06
C GLU A 131 6.49 -33.47 -19.42
N THR A 132 5.57 -32.67 -19.98
CA THR A 132 5.04 -32.89 -21.34
C THR A 132 6.13 -32.71 -22.41
N LEU A 133 7.11 -31.83 -22.16
CA LEU A 133 8.24 -31.53 -23.04
C LEU A 133 9.46 -32.46 -22.85
N ARG A 134 9.49 -33.29 -21.79
CA ARG A 134 10.60 -34.23 -21.54
C ARG A 134 10.43 -35.58 -22.22
N SER A 135 9.22 -35.93 -22.64
CA SER A 135 8.97 -37.15 -23.44
C SER A 135 9.15 -36.94 -24.95
N THR A 136 9.37 -35.68 -25.40
CA THR A 136 9.69 -35.37 -26.80
C THR A 136 10.74 -34.26 -26.82
N SER A 137 12.01 -34.63 -27.03
CA SER A 137 13.14 -33.70 -27.12
C SER A 137 13.06 -32.77 -28.37
N PRO A 138 13.97 -31.80 -28.52
CA PRO A 138 13.75 -30.36 -28.34
C PRO A 138 13.59 -29.63 -29.68
N PHE A 139 12.49 -28.91 -29.93
CA PHE A 139 12.48 -28.00 -31.09
C PHE A 139 11.49 -26.86 -30.93
N LEU A 140 11.70 -25.95 -29.98
CA LEU A 140 11.17 -24.59 -30.12
C LEU A 140 12.16 -23.59 -29.54
N GLN A 141 13.23 -23.36 -30.31
CA GLN A 141 13.95 -22.11 -30.28
C GLN A 141 12.98 -20.95 -30.52
N CYS A 142 13.25 -19.87 -29.78
CA CYS A 142 12.83 -18.51 -30.06
C CYS A 142 12.85 -18.17 -31.55
N SER A 143 11.83 -17.40 -31.94
CA SER A 143 11.86 -16.34 -32.95
C SER A 143 12.29 -16.68 -34.39
N ALA A 144 11.34 -16.41 -35.30
CA ALA A 144 11.55 -16.11 -36.73
C ALA A 144 11.98 -17.26 -37.66
N ALA A 145 11.00 -17.91 -38.30
CA ALA A 145 11.02 -18.22 -39.74
C ALA A 145 9.73 -18.94 -40.17
N ARG A 146 9.27 -18.60 -41.38
CA ARG A 146 8.30 -19.32 -42.24
C ARG A 146 6.84 -19.23 -41.78
N LEU A 147 6.07 -18.21 -42.16
CA LEU A 147 5.59 -17.95 -43.52
C LEU A 147 5.63 -19.19 -44.45
N SER A 148 4.46 -19.55 -44.98
CA SER A 148 4.23 -20.49 -46.10
C SER A 148 4.08 -21.98 -45.76
N LYS A 149 2.90 -22.36 -45.28
CA LYS A 149 2.29 -23.65 -45.66
C LYS A 149 0.75 -23.58 -45.71
N GLY A 150 0.24 -22.47 -46.23
CA GLY A 150 -1.18 -22.29 -46.56
C GLY A 150 -1.42 -21.40 -47.78
N ALA A 151 -0.36 -21.01 -48.51
CA ALA A 151 -0.45 -20.12 -49.66
C ALA A 151 -0.20 -20.82 -51.01
N LYS A 152 0.19 -22.10 -51.02
CA LYS A 152 0.35 -22.86 -52.26
C LYS A 152 -0.98 -23.36 -52.83
N ASP A 153 -1.94 -23.69 -51.96
CA ASP A 153 -3.23 -24.23 -52.41
C ASP A 153 -4.13 -23.14 -53.02
N ILE A 154 -3.99 -21.89 -52.59
CA ILE A 154 -4.70 -20.75 -53.21
C ILE A 154 -4.03 -20.33 -54.52
N LEU A 155 -2.70 -20.41 -54.62
CA LEU A 155 -1.97 -19.99 -55.83
C LEU A 155 -2.04 -21.04 -56.96
N LEU A 156 -2.20 -22.34 -56.63
CA LEU A 156 -2.53 -23.39 -57.60
C LEU A 156 -3.95 -23.26 -58.16
N ALA A 157 -4.92 -22.88 -57.33
CA ALA A 157 -6.30 -22.65 -57.78
C ALA A 157 -6.42 -21.46 -58.76
N TYR A 158 -5.56 -20.44 -58.63
CA TYR A 158 -5.54 -19.30 -59.56
C TYR A 158 -4.77 -19.56 -60.86
N THR A 159 -3.76 -20.44 -60.86
CA THR A 159 -3.01 -20.77 -62.08
C THR A 159 -3.68 -21.84 -62.94
N GLU A 160 -4.60 -22.65 -62.38
CA GLU A 160 -5.39 -23.62 -63.15
C GLU A 160 -6.65 -23.04 -63.82
N ALA A 161 -7.08 -21.82 -63.47
CA ALA A 161 -8.23 -21.16 -64.11
C ALA A 161 -7.91 -20.48 -65.46
N GLY A 162 -6.66 -20.54 -65.94
CA GLY A 162 -6.19 -19.76 -67.10
C GLY A 162 -6.08 -20.51 -68.43
N LYS A 163 -6.34 -21.83 -68.51
CA LYS A 163 -6.27 -22.57 -69.79
C LYS A 163 -7.50 -23.42 -70.05
N HIS A 164 -8.63 -22.76 -70.29
CA HIS A 164 -9.62 -23.25 -71.26
C HIS A 164 -10.40 -22.08 -71.86
N LYS A 165 -10.59 -22.13 -73.19
CA LYS A 165 -11.16 -21.12 -74.12
C LYS A 165 -10.12 -20.13 -74.64
N LYS A 166 -9.87 -20.03 -75.94
CA LYS A 166 -10.53 -20.58 -77.13
C LYS A 166 -9.56 -20.43 -78.31
#